data_AF-A0A4R7V4D1-F1
#
_entry.id   AF-A0A4R7V4D1-F1
#
_cell.length_a   1.000
_cell.length_b   1.000
_cell.length_c   1.000
_cell.angle_alpha   90.00
_cell.angle_beta   90.00
_cell.angle_gamma   90.00
#
_symmetry.space_group_name_H-M   'P 1'
#
loop_
_entity.id
_entity.type
_entity.pdbx_description
1 polymer ?
#
loop_
_entity_poly.entity_id
_entity_poly.type
_entity_poly.pdbx_seq_one_letter_code
_entity_poly.pdbx_strand_id
1 'polypeptide(L)'
;MIAYRAMLDVPRELAQYLSRPLHAERCRRGTRRNSRALTCFRQAVLGLRWFRQNVEVTALARDHGVSRATGYRYLDEVIEVLADQAPDLHEGLEKAKADGVAYVILDGKIFSADRCSEQTMSVKGKPIDLWYSGKAHEHGGNVHALSGPDGFPRWVADVEPGSVHDITVAREHVLGALYWAYSHLDLPTLTDRGYEGAGIGVHTPIKQPPR
;
A
#
# COMPACT_ATOMS: atom_id res chain seq x y z
N MET A 1 -16.93 -21.50 -4.31
CA MET A 1 -16.22 -22.35 -3.32
C MET A 1 -15.44 -23.45 -4.06
N ILE A 2 -14.13 -23.57 -3.88
CA ILE A 2 -13.30 -24.59 -4.55
C ILE A 2 -13.10 -25.74 -3.56
N ALA A 3 -13.49 -26.95 -3.92
CA ALA A 3 -13.50 -28.09 -3.01
C ALA A 3 -12.13 -28.78 -2.94
N TYR A 4 -11.38 -28.52 -1.86
CA TYR A 4 -10.32 -29.39 -1.33
C TYR A 4 -10.22 -29.14 0.18
N ARG A 5 -9.92 -30.18 0.98
CA ARG A 5 -9.81 -30.14 2.46
C ARG A 5 -8.95 -28.95 2.89
N ALA A 6 -9.50 -28.11 3.79
CA ALA A 6 -9.06 -26.75 4.16
C ALA A 6 -9.41 -25.70 3.09
N MET A 7 -10.64 -25.14 3.18
CA MET A 7 -11.07 -24.05 2.32
C MET A 7 -10.16 -22.85 2.53
N LEU A 8 -9.49 -22.42 1.47
CA LEU A 8 -8.92 -21.09 1.43
C LEU A 8 -10.08 -20.09 1.53
N ASP A 9 -10.03 -19.21 2.53
CA ASP A 9 -11.00 -18.13 2.73
C ASP A 9 -10.78 -16.99 1.72
N VAL A 10 -10.95 -17.34 0.45
CA VAL A 10 -10.84 -16.50 -0.75
C VAL A 10 -11.94 -16.94 -1.72
N PRO A 11 -12.86 -16.05 -2.11
CA PRO A 11 -13.86 -16.35 -3.13
C PRO A 11 -13.19 -16.76 -4.45
N ARG A 12 -13.80 -17.71 -5.16
CA ARG A 12 -13.29 -18.17 -6.46
C ARG A 12 -13.30 -17.02 -7.47
N GLU A 13 -14.30 -16.17 -7.35
CA GLU A 13 -14.57 -14.98 -8.14
C GLU A 13 -13.42 -13.98 -8.01
N LEU A 14 -12.83 -13.84 -6.81
CA LEU A 14 -11.65 -13.00 -6.59
C LEU A 14 -10.41 -13.56 -7.30
N ALA A 15 -10.19 -14.87 -7.23
CA ALA A 15 -9.11 -15.52 -7.97
C ALA A 15 -9.31 -15.43 -9.50
N GLN A 16 -10.55 -15.50 -9.98
CA GLN A 16 -10.89 -15.28 -11.39
C GLN A 16 -10.64 -13.83 -11.80
N TYR A 17 -11.05 -12.87 -10.97
CA TYR A 17 -10.79 -11.45 -11.18
C TYR A 17 -9.28 -11.22 -11.35
N LEU A 18 -8.46 -11.62 -10.36
CA LEU A 18 -7.00 -11.45 -10.40
C LEU A 18 -6.31 -12.24 -11.53
N SER A 19 -6.90 -13.33 -12.00
CA SER A 19 -6.34 -14.06 -13.14
C SER A 19 -6.36 -13.28 -14.45
N ARG A 20 -7.27 -12.30 -14.60
CA ARG A 20 -7.40 -11.45 -15.79
C ARG A 20 -6.25 -10.45 -15.95
N PRO A 21 -5.92 -9.59 -14.96
CA PRO A 21 -4.78 -8.69 -15.07
C PRO A 21 -3.46 -9.47 -15.16
N LEU A 22 -3.31 -10.61 -14.48
CA LEU A 22 -2.16 -11.50 -14.69
C LEU A 22 -2.04 -12.00 -16.14
N HIS A 23 -3.16 -12.29 -16.80
CA HIS A 23 -3.15 -12.68 -18.20
C HIS A 23 -2.76 -11.51 -19.11
N ALA A 24 -3.36 -10.34 -18.91
CA ALA A 24 -3.02 -9.12 -19.63
C ALA A 24 -1.53 -8.79 -19.48
N GLU A 25 -0.98 -8.95 -18.28
CA GLU A 25 0.42 -8.70 -17.98
C GLU A 25 1.37 -9.67 -18.70
N ARG A 26 1.01 -10.96 -18.73
CA ARG A 26 1.76 -11.95 -19.52
C ARG A 26 1.75 -11.62 -21.01
N CYS A 27 0.64 -11.12 -21.55
CA CYS A 27 0.54 -10.64 -22.92
C CYS A 27 1.42 -9.41 -23.16
N ARG A 28 1.38 -8.42 -22.26
CA ARG A 28 2.21 -7.20 -22.33
C ARG A 28 3.70 -7.53 -22.35
N ARG A 29 4.15 -8.47 -21.53
CA ARG A 29 5.55 -8.95 -21.49
C ARG A 29 5.95 -9.84 -22.67
N GLY A 30 5.02 -10.23 -23.54
CA GLY A 30 5.29 -11.20 -24.60
C GLY A 30 5.68 -12.59 -24.06
N THR A 31 5.11 -12.99 -22.92
CA THR A 31 5.43 -14.28 -22.27
C THR A 31 5.10 -15.44 -23.21
N ARG A 32 6.12 -16.24 -23.58
CA ARG A 32 5.94 -17.38 -24.50
C ARG A 32 4.89 -18.36 -23.99
N ARG A 33 4.07 -18.89 -24.90
CA ARG A 33 3.08 -19.92 -24.59
C ARG A 33 3.76 -21.14 -23.92
N ASN A 34 3.11 -21.71 -22.91
CA ASN A 34 3.56 -22.88 -22.15
C ASN A 34 4.90 -22.71 -21.39
N SER A 35 5.44 -21.50 -21.26
CA SER A 35 6.68 -21.24 -20.51
C SER A 35 6.47 -21.10 -19.00
N ARG A 36 5.22 -20.84 -18.54
CA ARG A 36 4.89 -20.67 -17.13
C ARG A 36 4.39 -21.99 -16.53
N ALA A 37 4.96 -22.38 -15.40
CA ALA A 37 4.56 -23.58 -14.64
C ALA A 37 3.13 -23.52 -14.08
N LEU A 38 2.58 -22.32 -13.81
CA LEU A 38 1.22 -22.12 -13.32
C LEU A 38 0.37 -21.35 -14.34
N THR A 39 -0.91 -21.72 -14.40
CA THR A 39 -1.94 -20.89 -15.04
C THR A 39 -2.11 -19.58 -14.26
N CYS A 40 -2.64 -18.52 -14.89
CA CYS A 40 -2.91 -17.25 -14.19
C CYS A 40 -3.83 -17.46 -12.98
N PHE A 41 -4.80 -18.38 -13.08
CA PHE A 41 -5.67 -18.72 -11.96
C PHE A 41 -4.89 -19.35 -10.78
N ARG A 42 -4.00 -20.32 -11.02
CA ARG A 42 -3.20 -20.92 -9.95
C ARG A 42 -2.18 -19.95 -9.36
N GLN A 43 -1.67 -19.01 -10.16
CA GLN A 43 -0.83 -17.91 -9.69
C GLN A 43 -1.61 -16.93 -8.81
N ALA A 44 -2.83 -16.55 -9.22
CA ALA A 44 -3.72 -15.73 -8.40
C ALA A 44 -4.01 -16.38 -7.04
N VAL A 45 -4.31 -17.69 -7.02
CA VAL A 45 -4.51 -18.42 -5.76
C VAL A 45 -3.25 -18.40 -4.89
N LEU A 46 -2.05 -18.56 -5.47
CA LEU A 46 -0.79 -18.48 -4.73
C LEU A 46 -0.65 -17.13 -4.02
N GLY A 47 -0.83 -16.01 -4.75
CA GLY A 47 -0.72 -14.67 -4.18
C GLY A 47 -1.83 -14.34 -3.17
N LEU A 48 -3.07 -14.75 -3.44
CA LEU A 48 -4.18 -14.54 -2.50
C LEU A 48 -4.01 -15.34 -1.20
N ARG A 49 -3.39 -16.54 -1.25
CA ARG A 49 -2.98 -17.25 -0.02
C ARG A 49 -1.95 -16.46 0.77
N TRP A 50 -0.97 -15.87 0.09
CA TRP A 50 0.05 -15.04 0.74
C TRP A 50 -0.60 -13.87 1.49
N PHE A 51 -1.45 -13.09 0.83
CA PHE A 51 -2.15 -11.96 1.47
C PHE A 51 -3.05 -12.36 2.64
N ARG A 52 -3.77 -13.50 2.54
CA ARG A 52 -4.73 -13.90 3.58
C ARG A 52 -4.10 -14.61 4.77
N GLN A 53 -3.03 -15.37 4.53
CA GLN A 53 -2.49 -16.30 5.53
C GLN A 53 -1.09 -15.92 6.00
N ASN A 54 -0.43 -14.93 5.36
CA ASN A 54 0.95 -14.55 5.61
C ASN A 54 1.91 -15.77 5.63
N VAL A 55 1.70 -16.69 4.67
CA VAL A 55 2.45 -17.95 4.59
C VAL A 55 3.76 -17.72 3.85
N GLU A 56 4.84 -18.31 4.37
CA GLU A 56 6.15 -18.34 3.73
C GLU A 56 6.08 -18.75 2.25
N VAL A 57 6.77 -17.99 1.38
CA VAL A 57 6.80 -18.24 -0.07
C VAL A 57 7.31 -19.65 -0.39
N THR A 58 8.22 -20.18 0.42
CA THR A 58 8.73 -21.56 0.28
C THR A 58 7.63 -22.61 0.45
N ALA A 59 6.74 -22.42 1.43
CA ALA A 59 5.61 -23.33 1.66
C ALA A 59 4.58 -23.20 0.54
N LEU A 60 4.26 -21.98 0.10
CA LEU A 60 3.38 -21.74 -1.04
C LEU A 60 3.91 -22.37 -2.33
N ALA A 61 5.21 -22.23 -2.60
CA ALA A 61 5.84 -22.82 -3.78
C ALA A 61 5.75 -24.35 -3.76
N ARG A 62 6.01 -24.97 -2.60
CA ARG A 62 5.88 -26.42 -2.39
C ARG A 62 4.43 -26.88 -2.64
N ASP A 63 3.45 -26.21 -2.04
CA ASP A 63 2.02 -26.56 -2.18
C ASP A 63 1.53 -26.42 -3.64
N HIS A 64 2.17 -25.56 -4.43
CA HIS A 64 1.87 -25.38 -5.85
C HIS A 64 2.76 -26.21 -6.79
N GLY A 65 3.73 -26.96 -6.28
CA GLY A 65 4.64 -27.80 -7.07
C GLY A 65 5.63 -27.00 -7.93
N VAL A 66 6.07 -25.83 -7.47
CA VAL A 66 7.01 -24.96 -8.19
C VAL A 66 8.27 -24.69 -7.35
N SER A 67 9.35 -24.25 -7.99
CA SER A 67 10.56 -23.85 -7.28
C SER A 67 10.33 -22.59 -6.43
N ARG A 68 11.12 -22.41 -5.37
CA ARG A 68 11.08 -21.19 -4.52
C ARG A 68 11.23 -19.91 -5.34
N ALA A 69 12.20 -19.89 -6.27
CA ALA A 69 12.41 -18.76 -7.18
C ALA A 69 11.18 -18.46 -8.06
N THR A 70 10.48 -19.50 -8.52
CA THR A 70 9.23 -19.33 -9.26
C THR A 70 8.09 -18.82 -8.38
N GLY A 71 8.06 -19.25 -7.10
CA GLY A 71 7.13 -18.73 -6.09
C GLY A 71 7.27 -17.22 -5.90
N TYR A 72 8.50 -16.73 -5.65
CA TYR A 72 8.78 -15.29 -5.52
C TYR A 72 8.38 -14.52 -6.78
N ARG A 73 8.86 -14.95 -7.96
CA ARG A 73 8.50 -14.30 -9.23
C ARG A 73 6.99 -14.19 -9.44
N TYR A 74 6.24 -15.23 -9.08
CA TYR A 74 4.78 -15.20 -9.21
C TYR A 74 4.09 -14.31 -8.18
N LEU A 75 4.64 -14.20 -6.98
CA LEU A 75 4.16 -13.28 -5.96
C LEU A 75 4.42 -11.83 -6.39
N ASP A 76 5.62 -11.52 -6.87
CA ASP A 76 5.98 -10.19 -7.39
C ASP A 76 5.06 -9.78 -8.53
N GLU A 77 4.85 -10.65 -9.51
CA GLU A 77 3.90 -10.42 -10.61
C GLU A 77 2.46 -10.21 -10.12
N VAL A 78 2.05 -10.84 -9.01
CA VAL A 78 0.71 -10.62 -8.42
C VAL A 78 0.64 -9.26 -7.73
N ILE A 79 1.67 -8.87 -6.99
CA ILE A 79 1.74 -7.58 -6.30
C ILE A 79 1.74 -6.46 -7.35
N GLU A 80 2.56 -6.59 -8.40
CA GLU A 80 2.67 -5.60 -9.48
C GLU A 80 1.33 -5.37 -10.18
N VAL A 81 0.63 -6.42 -10.63
CA VAL A 81 -0.65 -6.24 -11.30
C VAL A 81 -1.79 -5.75 -10.38
N LEU A 82 -1.64 -5.87 -9.06
CA LEU A 82 -2.58 -5.30 -8.10
C LEU A 82 -2.24 -3.83 -7.81
N ALA A 83 -0.96 -3.50 -7.69
CA ALA A 83 -0.47 -2.14 -7.52
C ALA A 83 -0.83 -1.28 -8.74
N ASP A 84 -0.73 -1.82 -9.96
CA ASP A 84 -1.16 -1.16 -11.21
C ASP A 84 -2.67 -0.86 -11.26
N GLN A 85 -3.48 -1.41 -10.34
CA GLN A 85 -4.91 -1.13 -10.23
C GLN A 85 -5.24 -0.20 -9.05
N ALA A 86 -4.24 0.22 -8.28
CA ALA A 86 -4.46 1.14 -7.17
C ALA A 86 -4.96 2.48 -7.71
N PRO A 87 -6.01 3.07 -7.08
CA PRO A 87 -6.50 4.38 -7.50
C PRO A 87 -5.44 5.45 -7.25
N ASP A 88 -5.43 6.49 -8.06
CA ASP A 88 -4.69 7.68 -7.69
C ASP A 88 -5.33 8.40 -6.49
N LEU A 89 -4.64 9.42 -5.97
CA LEU A 89 -5.08 10.15 -4.78
C LEU A 89 -6.44 10.83 -4.98
N HIS A 90 -6.68 11.45 -6.14
CA HIS A 90 -7.96 12.11 -6.42
C HIS A 90 -9.07 11.08 -6.61
N GLU A 91 -8.82 10.00 -7.35
CA GLU A 91 -9.77 8.90 -7.51
C GLU A 91 -10.15 8.28 -6.15
N GLY A 92 -9.18 8.10 -5.26
CA GLY A 92 -9.41 7.60 -3.90
C GLY A 92 -10.29 8.53 -3.06
N LEU A 93 -10.08 9.84 -3.16
CA LEU A 93 -10.86 10.87 -2.46
C LEU A 93 -12.29 10.99 -3.01
N GLU A 94 -12.44 11.01 -4.32
CA GLU A 94 -13.75 11.02 -4.99
C GLU A 94 -14.56 9.77 -4.64
N LYS A 95 -13.92 8.60 -4.67
CA LYS A 95 -14.53 7.34 -4.26
C LYS A 95 -14.94 7.37 -2.79
N ALA A 96 -14.08 7.87 -1.90
CA ALA A 96 -14.43 8.00 -0.49
C ALA A 96 -15.68 8.86 -0.30
N LYS A 97 -15.78 10.00 -1.00
CA LYS A 97 -16.98 10.85 -0.95
C LYS A 97 -18.21 10.13 -1.50
N ALA A 98 -18.08 9.46 -2.65
CA ALA A 98 -19.17 8.72 -3.27
C ALA A 98 -19.68 7.56 -2.39
N ASP A 99 -18.79 6.92 -1.64
CA ASP A 99 -19.10 5.88 -0.66
C ASP A 99 -19.71 6.46 0.64
N GLY A 100 -19.90 7.80 0.74
CA GLY A 100 -20.54 8.47 1.87
C GLY A 100 -19.64 8.68 3.08
N VAL A 101 -18.32 8.64 2.89
CA VAL A 101 -17.35 8.88 3.97
C VAL A 101 -17.43 10.33 4.43
N ALA A 102 -17.58 10.55 5.74
CA ALA A 102 -17.70 11.89 6.33
C ALA A 102 -16.35 12.64 6.41
N TYR A 103 -15.25 11.91 6.59
CA TYR A 103 -13.89 12.44 6.64
C TYR A 103 -12.89 11.33 6.34
N VAL A 104 -11.72 11.69 5.83
CA VAL A 104 -10.59 10.76 5.71
C VAL A 104 -9.56 11.01 6.82
N ILE A 105 -8.74 10.02 7.11
CA ILE A 105 -7.66 10.09 8.11
C ILE A 105 -6.34 9.94 7.37
N LEU A 106 -5.48 10.95 7.46
CA LEU A 106 -4.11 10.88 6.94
C LEU A 106 -3.18 10.42 8.06
N ASP A 107 -2.42 9.37 7.79
CA ASP A 107 -1.34 8.89 8.65
C ASP A 107 -0.14 8.42 7.83
N GLY A 108 1.04 8.49 8.46
CA GLY A 108 2.32 8.06 7.90
C GLY A 108 2.91 6.93 8.74
N LYS A 109 3.27 5.82 8.09
CA LYS A 109 3.81 4.65 8.77
C LYS A 109 5.17 4.25 8.20
N ILE A 110 6.14 4.08 9.10
CA ILE A 110 7.40 3.42 8.78
C ILE A 110 7.17 1.91 8.67
N PHE A 111 7.49 1.37 7.51
CA PHE A 111 7.62 -0.06 7.27
C PHE A 111 9.10 -0.43 7.33
N SER A 112 9.43 -1.28 8.31
CA SER A 112 10.79 -1.74 8.56
C SER A 112 11.37 -2.43 7.31
N ALA A 113 12.64 -2.15 7.04
CA ALA A 113 13.41 -2.79 5.99
C ALA A 113 14.76 -3.25 6.56
N ASP A 114 15.43 -4.11 5.81
CA ASP A 114 16.84 -4.40 6.08
C ASP A 114 17.68 -3.11 5.96
N ARG A 115 18.87 -3.14 6.55
CA ARG A 115 19.76 -1.98 6.60
C ARG A 115 20.07 -1.45 5.20
N CYS A 116 19.75 -0.18 4.95
CA CYS A 116 20.07 0.54 3.72
C CYS A 116 21.03 1.69 4.03
N SER A 117 22.24 1.66 3.46
CA SER A 117 23.33 2.60 3.73
C SER A 117 23.43 3.74 2.72
N GLU A 118 22.38 3.99 1.93
CA GLU A 118 22.31 5.17 1.07
C GLU A 118 22.37 6.44 1.93
N GLN A 119 23.20 7.40 1.55
CA GLN A 119 23.51 8.57 2.38
C GLN A 119 22.76 9.81 1.94
N THR A 120 22.41 10.66 2.90
CA THR A 120 21.93 12.03 2.67
C THR A 120 22.51 13.00 3.70
N MET A 121 22.29 14.30 3.52
CA MET A 121 22.71 15.33 4.47
C MET A 121 21.52 15.76 5.33
N SER A 122 21.66 15.62 6.64
CA SER A 122 20.70 16.19 7.59
C SER A 122 20.67 17.71 7.50
N VAL A 123 19.61 18.33 8.05
CA VAL A 123 19.47 19.80 8.19
C VAL A 123 20.68 20.43 8.91
N LYS A 124 21.41 19.66 9.74
CA LYS A 124 22.61 20.09 10.46
C LYS A 124 23.92 19.87 9.67
N GLY A 125 23.84 19.51 8.39
CA GLY A 125 25.00 19.25 7.53
C GLY A 125 25.78 17.98 7.86
N LYS A 126 25.18 17.04 8.61
CA LYS A 126 25.81 15.74 8.93
C LYS A 126 25.32 14.65 7.98
N PRO A 127 26.23 13.77 7.48
CA PRO A 127 25.83 12.56 6.76
C PRO A 127 24.97 11.66 7.66
N ILE A 128 23.84 11.20 7.12
CA ILE A 128 22.95 10.23 7.75
C ILE A 128 22.50 9.20 6.71
N ASP A 129 22.07 8.04 7.19
CA ASP A 129 21.43 7.03 6.34
C ASP A 129 20.03 7.55 5.93
N LEU A 130 19.80 7.70 4.62
CA LEU A 130 18.59 8.27 4.02
C LEU A 130 17.33 7.50 4.45
N TRP A 131 17.44 6.19 4.58
CA TRP A 131 16.34 5.31 4.94
C TRP A 131 16.23 5.05 6.44
N TYR A 132 17.08 5.66 7.26
CA TYR A 132 17.01 5.49 8.72
C TYR A 132 15.99 6.45 9.33
N SER A 133 14.97 5.89 9.98
CA SER A 133 13.99 6.67 10.72
C SER A 133 14.46 6.92 12.14
N GLY A 134 14.70 8.20 12.46
CA GLY A 134 14.94 8.61 13.84
C GLY A 134 13.73 8.39 14.76
N LYS A 135 12.50 8.38 14.22
CA LYS A 135 11.25 8.15 14.98
C LYS A 135 11.10 6.68 15.39
N ALA A 136 11.38 5.77 14.46
CA ALA A 136 11.22 4.33 14.67
C ALA A 136 12.51 3.64 15.17
N HIS A 137 13.65 4.33 15.11
CA HIS A 137 14.98 3.78 15.40
C HIS A 137 15.37 2.56 14.54
N GLU A 138 14.94 2.56 13.28
CA GLU A 138 15.20 1.47 12.33
C GLU A 138 15.28 2.00 10.90
N HIS A 139 15.80 1.17 9.99
CA HIS A 139 15.72 1.44 8.56
C HIS A 139 14.33 1.08 8.05
N GLY A 140 13.78 1.89 7.16
CA GLY A 140 12.47 1.65 6.61
C GLY A 140 12.00 2.72 5.66
N GLY A 141 10.93 2.41 4.95
CA GLY A 141 10.21 3.35 4.10
C GLY A 141 9.03 3.98 4.85
N ASN A 142 8.85 5.28 4.72
CA ASN A 142 7.67 5.99 5.18
C ASN A 142 6.58 5.89 4.10
N VAL A 143 5.45 5.29 4.44
CA VAL A 143 4.31 5.16 3.53
C VAL A 143 3.12 5.85 4.16
N HIS A 144 2.57 6.82 3.43
CA HIS A 144 1.37 7.54 3.83
C HIS A 144 0.13 6.83 3.30
N ALA A 145 -0.96 6.92 4.05
CA ALA A 145 -2.24 6.40 3.62
C ALA A 145 -3.36 7.34 4.03
N LEU A 146 -4.42 7.35 3.23
CA LEU A 146 -5.71 7.89 3.60
C LEU A 146 -6.62 6.74 3.97
N SER A 147 -7.22 6.78 5.16
CA SER A 147 -8.17 5.77 5.62
C SER A 147 -9.54 6.37 5.88
N GLY A 148 -10.60 5.57 5.75
CA GLY A 148 -11.91 5.95 6.23
C GLY A 148 -12.02 5.88 7.76
N PRO A 149 -13.15 6.33 8.34
CA PRO A 149 -13.44 6.19 9.77
C PRO A 149 -13.49 4.74 10.24
N ASP A 150 -13.73 3.80 9.31
CA ASP A 150 -13.69 2.35 9.50
C ASP A 150 -12.26 1.79 9.57
N GLY A 151 -11.25 2.63 9.37
CA GLY A 151 -9.84 2.23 9.29
C GLY A 151 -9.46 1.54 7.99
N PHE A 152 -10.36 1.47 7.00
CA PHE A 152 -10.06 0.87 5.71
C PHE A 152 -9.29 1.86 4.83
N PRO A 153 -8.13 1.47 4.25
CA PRO A 153 -7.38 2.33 3.34
C PRO A 153 -8.21 2.70 2.10
N ARG A 154 -8.28 3.99 1.80
CA ARG A 154 -8.89 4.59 0.61
C ARG A 154 -7.84 4.92 -0.44
N TRP A 155 -6.62 5.21 -0.01
CA TRP A 155 -5.46 5.45 -0.86
C TRP A 155 -4.18 5.18 -0.07
N VAL A 156 -3.12 4.78 -0.77
CA VAL A 156 -1.77 4.54 -0.21
C VAL A 156 -0.75 5.20 -1.14
N ALA A 157 0.18 5.94 -0.56
CA ALA A 157 1.24 6.63 -1.28
C ALA A 157 2.35 5.67 -1.73
N ASP A 158 3.16 6.12 -2.68
CA ASP A 158 4.49 5.55 -2.90
C ASP A 158 5.37 5.73 -1.65
N VAL A 159 6.43 4.92 -1.59
CA VAL A 159 7.33 4.90 -0.44
C VAL A 159 8.30 6.08 -0.46
N GLU A 160 8.36 6.81 0.65
CA GLU A 160 9.35 7.85 0.91
C GLU A 160 10.45 7.35 1.87
N PRO A 161 11.64 7.98 1.91
CA PRO A 161 12.67 7.58 2.85
C PRO A 161 12.27 7.77 4.31
N GLY A 162 12.61 6.80 5.17
CA GLY A 162 12.24 6.81 6.59
C GLY A 162 12.81 7.98 7.40
N SER A 163 13.84 8.68 6.88
CA SER A 163 14.38 9.90 7.50
C SER A 163 13.52 11.15 7.28
N VAL A 164 12.60 11.12 6.31
CA VAL A 164 11.74 12.27 5.97
C VAL A 164 10.57 12.35 6.95
N HIS A 165 10.36 13.55 7.50
CA HIS A 165 9.26 13.81 8.43
C HIS A 165 7.89 13.73 7.72
N ASP A 166 6.90 13.19 8.43
CA ASP A 166 5.53 12.98 7.93
C ASP A 166 4.91 14.23 7.29
N ILE A 167 5.07 15.41 7.92
CA ILE A 167 4.56 16.67 7.39
C ILE A 167 5.27 17.12 6.11
N THR A 168 6.53 16.78 5.92
CA THR A 168 7.28 17.11 4.70
C THR A 168 6.76 16.29 3.55
N VAL A 169 6.62 14.98 3.74
CA VAL A 169 6.02 14.07 2.74
C VAL A 169 4.60 14.52 2.39
N ALA A 170 3.77 14.81 3.40
CA ALA A 170 2.40 15.26 3.13
C ALA A 170 2.36 16.56 2.32
N ARG A 171 3.22 17.54 2.63
CA ARG A 171 3.28 18.81 1.86
C ARG A 171 3.62 18.59 0.39
N GLU A 172 4.49 17.62 0.11
CA GLU A 172 4.95 17.35 -1.24
C GLU A 172 3.90 16.57 -2.05
N HIS A 173 3.26 15.56 -1.46
CA HIS A 173 2.46 14.61 -2.23
C HIS A 173 0.95 14.64 -1.94
N VAL A 174 0.51 15.09 -0.76
CA VAL A 174 -0.85 14.79 -0.28
C VAL A 174 -1.69 16.05 -0.05
N LEU A 175 -1.14 17.09 0.60
CA LEU A 175 -1.92 18.22 1.08
C LEU A 175 -2.65 18.97 -0.03
N GLY A 176 -2.05 19.10 -1.22
CA GLY A 176 -2.69 19.75 -2.37
C GLY A 176 -4.03 19.11 -2.74
N ALA A 177 -4.07 17.77 -2.79
CA ALA A 177 -5.30 17.04 -3.07
C ALA A 177 -6.30 17.09 -1.90
N LEU A 178 -5.82 17.14 -0.65
CA LEU A 178 -6.71 17.30 0.52
C LEU A 178 -7.38 18.67 0.55
N TYR A 179 -6.67 19.73 0.16
CA TYR A 179 -7.26 21.06 0.02
C TYR A 179 -8.33 21.07 -1.06
N TRP A 180 -8.06 20.39 -2.17
CA TRP A 180 -9.03 20.20 -3.25
C TRP A 180 -10.25 19.41 -2.75
N ALA A 181 -10.06 18.28 -2.06
CA ALA A 181 -11.16 17.48 -1.53
C ALA A 181 -12.02 18.24 -0.53
N TYR A 182 -11.41 19.02 0.36
CA TYR A 182 -12.17 19.87 1.27
C TYR A 182 -13.01 20.91 0.52
N SER A 183 -12.41 21.60 -0.46
CA SER A 183 -13.07 22.69 -1.18
C SER A 183 -14.12 22.23 -2.22
N HIS A 184 -13.92 21.08 -2.86
CA HIS A 184 -14.77 20.60 -3.95
C HIS A 184 -15.69 19.46 -3.56
N LEU A 185 -15.27 18.62 -2.61
CA LEU A 185 -16.04 17.46 -2.16
C LEU A 185 -16.67 17.66 -0.78
N ASP A 186 -16.36 18.76 -0.07
CA ASP A 186 -16.73 18.93 1.34
C ASP A 186 -16.31 17.70 2.15
N LEU A 187 -15.06 17.27 1.93
CA LEU A 187 -14.46 16.09 2.55
C LEU A 187 -13.28 16.53 3.42
N PRO A 188 -13.48 16.73 4.73
CA PRO A 188 -12.40 17.08 5.65
C PRO A 188 -11.45 15.90 5.89
N THR A 189 -10.23 16.23 6.31
CA THR A 189 -9.20 15.27 6.71
C THR A 189 -8.87 15.41 8.18
N LEU A 190 -8.72 14.29 8.88
CA LEU A 190 -8.20 14.22 10.24
C LEU A 190 -6.75 13.74 10.26
N THR A 191 -5.96 14.28 11.17
CA THR A 191 -4.55 13.89 11.35
C THR A 191 -4.17 13.83 12.82
N ASP A 192 -3.01 13.22 13.11
CA ASP A 192 -2.36 13.40 14.40
C ASP A 192 -1.62 14.76 14.49
N ARG A 193 -0.98 15.01 15.65
CA ARG A 193 -0.21 16.25 15.90
C ARG A 193 1.05 16.40 15.05
N GLY A 194 1.52 15.32 14.42
CA GLY A 194 2.64 15.38 13.48
C GLY A 194 2.34 16.23 12.25
N TYR A 195 1.06 16.51 11.99
CA TYR A 195 0.59 17.33 10.88
C TYR A 195 0.01 18.68 11.31
N GLU A 196 0.33 19.15 12.52
CA GLU A 196 -0.15 20.45 12.98
C GLU A 196 0.31 21.57 12.04
N GLY A 197 -0.63 22.44 11.66
CA GLY A 197 -0.38 23.48 10.65
C GLY A 197 -0.41 22.99 9.20
N ALA A 198 -1.03 21.82 8.93
CA ALA A 198 -1.22 21.28 7.58
C ALA A 198 -2.24 22.03 6.71
N GLY A 199 -2.80 23.16 7.15
CA GLY A 199 -3.60 24.05 6.31
C GLY A 199 -5.10 23.73 6.29
N ILE A 200 -5.77 24.20 5.23
CA ILE A 200 -7.25 24.20 5.15
C ILE A 200 -7.81 22.78 5.04
N GLY A 201 -8.93 22.52 5.72
CA GLY A 201 -9.62 21.22 5.66
C GLY A 201 -8.88 20.05 6.32
N VAL A 202 -7.71 20.29 6.92
CA VAL A 202 -6.93 19.30 7.66
C VAL A 202 -6.99 19.64 9.14
N HIS A 203 -7.55 18.74 9.93
CA HIS A 203 -7.86 18.98 11.34
C HIS A 203 -7.12 18.01 12.24
N THR A 204 -6.48 18.55 13.26
CA THR A 204 -5.85 17.75 14.33
C THR A 204 -6.78 17.73 15.54
N PRO A 205 -7.36 16.58 15.92
CA PRO A 205 -8.24 16.49 17.10
C PRO A 205 -7.50 16.84 18.40
N ILE A 206 -8.15 17.64 19.25
CA ILE A 206 -7.62 17.99 20.57
C ILE A 206 -7.90 16.83 21.53
N LYS A 207 -6.84 16.20 22.05
CA LYS A 207 -6.93 15.03 22.95
C LYS A 207 -7.73 15.29 24.24
N GLN A 208 -7.80 16.54 24.69
CA GLN A 208 -8.61 17.01 25.82
C GLN A 208 -9.22 18.38 25.48
N PRO A 209 -10.47 18.44 25.00
CA PRO A 209 -11.10 19.72 24.74
C PRO A 209 -11.27 20.50 26.06
N PRO A 210 -11.01 21.81 26.08
CA PRO A 210 -11.33 22.64 27.23
C PRO A 210 -12.85 22.54 27.50
N ARG A 211 -13.21 22.44 28.79
CA ARG A 211 -14.61 22.38 29.24
C ARG A 211 -15.34 23.68 28.98
#